data_AF-A0A7X6VI98-F1
#
_entry.id   AF-A0A7X6VI98-F1
#
_cell.length_a   1.000
_cell.length_b   1.000
_cell.length_c   1.000
_cell.angle_alpha   90.00
_cell.angle_beta   90.00
_cell.angle_gamma   90.00
#
_symmetry.space_group_name_H-M   'P 1'
#
loop_
_entity.id
_entity.type
_entity.pdbx_description
1 polymer ?
#
loop_
_entity_poly.entity_id
_entity_poly.type
_entity_poly.pdbx_seq_one_letter_code
_entity_poly.pdbx_strand_id
1 'polypeptide(L)'
;AYAAYDKPEIGERHRHRYEINNEYSDLLSKSGLVISGKSPDGKFIEVIEYNDNPWFVGVSFHPEFKSRPNRAHPLFKDFVKAAMENSKNH
;
A
#
# COMPACT_ATOMS: atom_id res chain seq x y z
N ALA A 1 4.78 0.64 -2.99
CA ALA A 1 4.31 -0.76 -2.93
C ALA A 1 4.76 -1.58 -4.14
N TYR A 2 5.49 -0.96 -5.08
CA TYR A 2 5.94 -1.60 -6.32
C TYR A 2 6.74 -2.89 -6.07
N ALA A 3 7.64 -2.87 -5.08
CA ALA A 3 8.47 -4.03 -4.74
C ALA A 3 7.66 -5.30 -4.41
N ALA A 4 6.46 -5.15 -3.83
CA ALA A 4 5.61 -6.28 -3.47
C ALA A 4 4.86 -6.83 -4.67
N TYR A 5 4.31 -5.95 -5.52
CA TYR A 5 3.52 -6.36 -6.68
C TYR A 5 4.38 -6.74 -7.89
N ASP A 6 5.61 -6.22 -7.98
CA ASP A 6 6.53 -6.33 -9.11
C ASP A 6 5.89 -5.92 -10.45
N LYS A 7 4.97 -4.94 -10.38
CA LYS A 7 4.18 -4.45 -11.51
C LYS A 7 3.90 -2.96 -11.35
N PRO A 8 4.00 -2.17 -12.45
CA PRO A 8 3.68 -0.75 -12.42
C PRO A 8 2.17 -0.47 -12.37
N GLU A 9 1.36 -1.39 -12.89
CA GLU A 9 -0.09 -1.29 -12.93
C GLU A 9 -0.72 -2.50 -12.26
N ILE A 10 -1.68 -2.23 -11.37
CA ILE A 10 -2.48 -3.22 -10.69
C ILE A 10 -3.95 -2.81 -10.77
N GLY A 11 -4.84 -3.78 -10.84
CA GLY A 11 -6.25 -3.55 -10.60
C GLY A 11 -6.61 -4.14 -9.24
N GLU A 12 -7.42 -3.45 -8.45
CA GLU A 12 -7.88 -3.92 -7.13
C GLU A 12 -9.37 -3.67 -6.91
N ARG A 13 -9.93 -4.14 -5.79
CA ARG A 13 -11.36 -3.97 -5.47
C ARG A 13 -11.55 -2.86 -4.44
N HIS A 14 -12.44 -1.92 -4.72
CA HIS A 14 -12.71 -0.77 -3.84
C HIS A 14 -14.12 -0.89 -3.27
N ARG A 15 -14.30 -0.45 -2.03
CA ARG A 15 -15.62 -0.35 -1.40
C ARG A 15 -15.64 0.76 -0.34
N HIS A 16 -15.38 1.98 -0.78
CA HIS A 16 -15.43 3.19 0.04
C HIS A 16 -16.13 4.31 -0.74
N ARG A 17 -16.39 5.43 -0.05
CA ARG A 17 -16.94 6.67 -0.64
C ARG A 17 -16.11 7.91 -0.34
N TYR A 18 -15.15 7.78 0.58
CA TYR A 18 -14.27 8.87 0.98
C TYR A 18 -12.93 8.65 0.33
N GLU A 19 -12.36 9.73 -0.16
CA GLU A 19 -11.05 9.79 -0.79
C GLU A 19 -10.15 10.75 -0.02
N ILE A 20 -8.84 10.63 -0.20
CA ILE A 20 -7.88 11.59 0.35
C ILE A 20 -8.05 12.93 -0.39
N ASN A 21 -8.21 14.02 0.35
CA ASN A 21 -8.19 15.36 -0.24
C ASN A 21 -6.75 15.70 -0.67
N ASN A 22 -6.56 15.88 -1.98
CA ASN A 22 -5.26 16.19 -2.59
C ASN A 22 -4.64 17.50 -2.07
N GLU A 23 -5.41 18.44 -1.53
CA GLU A 23 -4.88 19.65 -0.90
C GLU A 23 -3.92 19.33 0.28
N TYR A 24 -4.09 18.16 0.91
CA TYR A 24 -3.23 17.70 1.99
C TYR A 24 -2.05 16.84 1.52
N SER A 25 -1.93 16.54 0.21
CA SER A 25 -0.86 15.69 -0.34
C SER A 25 0.53 16.18 0.05
N ASP A 26 0.78 17.48 -0.03
CA ASP A 26 2.06 18.09 0.34
C ASP A 26 2.33 18.02 1.84
N LEU A 27 1.29 18.21 2.66
CA LEU A 27 1.41 18.09 4.12
C LEU A 27 1.76 16.65 4.52
N LEU A 28 1.05 15.68 3.95
CA LEU A 28 1.32 14.25 4.16
C LEU A 28 2.75 13.91 3.74
N SER A 29 3.18 14.38 2.56
CA SER A 29 4.53 14.15 2.06
C SER A 29 5.61 14.75 2.96
N LYS A 30 5.40 15.97 3.45
CA LYS A 30 6.30 16.64 4.41
C LYS A 30 6.37 15.94 5.76
N SER A 31 5.32 15.22 6.14
CA SER A 31 5.30 14.38 7.36
C SER A 31 6.01 13.04 7.20
N GLY A 32 6.56 12.75 6.01
CA GLY A 32 7.33 11.54 5.73
C GLY A 32 6.53 10.42 5.04
N LEU A 33 5.23 10.63 4.77
CA LEU A 33 4.45 9.70 3.95
C LEU A 33 4.86 9.79 2.49
N VAL A 34 4.94 8.65 1.81
CA VAL A 34 5.21 8.56 0.39
C VAL A 34 3.93 8.14 -0.33
N ILE A 35 3.43 8.99 -1.24
CA ILE A 35 2.33 8.62 -2.12
C ILE A 35 2.89 7.75 -3.24
N SER A 36 2.74 6.43 -3.11
CA SER A 36 3.37 5.45 -4.01
C SER A 36 2.41 4.83 -5.03
N GLY A 37 1.12 5.12 -4.94
CA GLY A 37 0.11 4.67 -5.91
C GLY A 37 -1.04 5.66 -6.06
N LYS A 38 -1.46 5.87 -7.30
CA LYS A 38 -2.59 6.71 -7.67
C LYS A 38 -3.50 5.99 -8.67
N SER A 39 -4.73 6.46 -8.81
CA SER A 39 -5.62 6.05 -9.90
C SER A 39 -4.98 6.36 -11.28
N PRO A 40 -5.38 5.67 -12.37
CA PRO A 40 -4.83 5.91 -13.70
C PRO A 40 -4.94 7.35 -14.20
N ASP A 41 -5.98 8.08 -13.75
CA ASP A 41 -6.17 9.50 -14.06
C ASP A 41 -5.45 10.44 -13.07
N GLY A 42 -4.72 9.89 -12.10
CA GLY A 42 -3.91 10.60 -11.12
C GLY A 42 -4.69 11.34 -10.04
N LYS A 43 -6.02 11.23 -10.00
CA LYS A 43 -6.88 12.00 -9.09
C LYS A 43 -6.99 11.43 -7.70
N PHE A 44 -6.99 10.11 -7.56
CA PHE A 44 -7.15 9.43 -6.28
C PHE A 44 -5.81 8.87 -5.82
N ILE A 45 -5.52 9.04 -4.54
CA ILE A 45 -4.38 8.42 -3.89
C ILE A 45 -4.83 7.05 -3.39
N GLU A 46 -4.22 6.00 -3.94
CA GLU A 46 -4.64 4.63 -3.70
C GLU A 46 -3.71 3.89 -2.76
N VAL A 47 -2.43 4.29 -2.74
CA VAL A 47 -1.39 3.65 -1.93
C VAL A 47 -0.47 4.69 -1.31
N ILE A 48 -0.22 4.54 -0.01
CA ILE A 48 0.75 5.31 0.75
C ILE A 48 1.76 4.39 1.44
N GLU A 49 2.97 4.89 1.65
CA GLU A 49 4.04 4.21 2.38
C GLU A 49 4.69 5.16 3.38
N TYR A 50 5.53 4.63 4.27
CA TYR A 50 6.30 5.42 5.22
C TYR A 50 7.73 4.87 5.32
N ASN A 51 8.72 5.72 5.05
CA ASN A 51 10.10 5.26 4.84
C ASN A 51 10.83 4.86 6.13
N ASP A 52 10.45 5.39 7.30
CA ASP A 52 11.15 5.05 8.56
C ASP A 52 10.68 3.71 9.18
N ASN A 53 9.90 2.92 8.44
CA ASN A 53 9.45 1.60 8.86
C ASN A 53 9.85 0.54 7.81
N PRO A 54 10.50 -0.58 8.20
CA PRO A 54 10.85 -1.67 7.28
C PRO A 54 9.69 -2.16 6.43
N TRP A 55 8.46 -2.07 6.95
CA TRP A 55 7.26 -2.31 6.18
C TRP A 55 6.09 -1.48 6.69
N PHE A 56 5.71 -0.46 5.92
CA PHE A 56 4.48 0.29 6.12
C PHE A 56 3.84 0.58 4.76
N VAL A 57 2.65 0.00 4.55
CA VAL A 57 1.86 0.20 3.33
C VAL A 57 0.40 0.39 3.72
N GLY A 58 -0.18 1.54 3.36
CA GLY A 58 -1.59 1.83 3.47
C GLY A 58 -2.24 1.80 2.09
N VAL A 59 -3.40 1.16 1.97
CA VAL A 59 -4.14 1.05 0.70
C VAL A 59 -5.60 1.45 0.89
N SER A 60 -6.19 2.06 -0.14
CA SER A 60 -7.61 2.42 -0.18
C SER A 60 -8.51 1.23 -0.57
N PHE A 61 -7.95 0.28 -1.33
CA PHE A 61 -8.63 -0.92 -1.82
C PHE A 61 -8.55 -2.11 -0.84
N HIS A 62 -9.20 -3.20 -1.23
CA HIS A 62 -9.36 -4.44 -0.45
C HIS A 62 -8.55 -5.61 -1.05
N PRO A 63 -7.24 -5.73 -0.74
CA PRO A 63 -6.39 -6.81 -1.25
C PRO A 63 -6.83 -8.21 -0.78
N GLU A 64 -7.55 -8.29 0.35
CA GLU A 64 -8.08 -9.52 0.93
C GLU A 64 -9.03 -10.26 -0.02
N PHE A 65 -9.80 -9.52 -0.83
CA PHE A 65 -10.73 -10.15 -1.77
C PHE A 65 -10.03 -10.83 -2.95
N LYS A 66 -8.77 -10.51 -3.21
CA LYS A 66 -7.96 -11.13 -4.28
C LYS A 66 -6.98 -12.19 -3.77
N SER A 67 -6.75 -12.27 -2.46
CA SER A 67 -5.95 -13.32 -1.85
C SER A 67 -6.64 -14.69 -1.95
N ARG A 68 -5.87 -15.76 -2.15
CA ARG A 68 -6.36 -17.15 -2.20
C ARG A 68 -5.42 -18.06 -1.40
N PRO A 69 -5.88 -19.19 -0.85
CA PRO A 69 -5.03 -20.10 -0.06
C PRO A 69 -3.77 -20.59 -0.81
N ASN A 70 -3.90 -20.86 -2.11
CA ASN A 70 -2.80 -21.29 -2.97
C ASN A 70 -2.06 -20.13 -3.68
N ARG A 71 -2.53 -18.89 -3.48
CA ARG A 71 -1.95 -17.69 -4.09
C ARG A 71 -2.23 -16.50 -3.18
N ALA A 72 -1.40 -16.37 -2.14
CA ALA A 72 -1.46 -15.24 -1.23
C ALA A 72 -1.25 -13.94 -2.01
N HIS A 73 -2.04 -12.93 -1.66
CA HIS A 73 -1.88 -11.61 -2.25
C HIS A 73 -0.51 -11.01 -1.84
N PRO A 74 0.21 -10.32 -2.75
CA PRO A 74 1.60 -9.93 -2.49
C PRO A 74 1.79 -9.06 -1.25
N LEU A 75 0.91 -8.08 -1.00
CA LEU A 75 0.98 -7.25 0.21
C LEU A 75 0.91 -8.05 1.51
N PHE A 76 0.10 -9.11 1.59
CA PHE A 76 0.06 -9.95 2.80
C PHE A 76 1.30 -10.83 2.92
N LYS A 77 1.77 -11.40 1.81
CA LYS A 77 2.98 -12.23 1.79
C LYS A 77 4.17 -11.44 2.34
N ASP A 78 4.33 -10.21 1.86
CA ASP A 78 5.47 -9.38 2.22
C ASP A 78 5.31 -8.73 3.60
N PHE A 79 4.08 -8.38 4.01
CA PHE A 79 3.79 -7.98 5.38
C PHE A 79 4.20 -9.05 6.39
N VAL A 80 3.80 -10.32 6.15
CA VAL A 80 4.15 -11.44 7.04
C VAL A 80 5.66 -11.68 7.04
N LYS A 81 6.32 -11.58 5.87
CA LYS A 81 7.78 -11.68 5.77
C LYS A 81 8.46 -10.60 6.62
N ALA A 82 8.07 -9.34 6.48
CA ALA A 82 8.64 -8.23 7.24
C ALA A 82 8.38 -8.39 8.75
N ALA A 83 7.19 -8.87 9.14
CA ALA A 83 6.88 -9.15 10.54
C ALA A 83 7.78 -10.26 11.12
N MET A 84 8.04 -11.34 10.37
CA MET A 84 8.96 -12.41 10.78
C MET A 84 10.40 -11.91 10.91
N GLU A 85 10.86 -11.05 10.00
CA GLU A 85 12.20 -10.45 10.07
C GLU A 85 12.33 -9.53 11.28
N ASN A 86 11.33 -8.68 11.53
CA ASN A 86 11.30 -7.80 12.70
C ASN A 86 11.31 -8.59 14.01
N SER A 87 10.59 -9.73 14.07
CA SER A 87 10.57 -10.61 15.24
C SER A 87 11.90 -11.31 15.53
N LYS A 88 12.81 -11.42 14.55
CA LYS A 88 14.15 -12.01 14.75
C LYS A 88 15.20 -10.98 15.18
N ASN A 89 14.93 -9.70 14.92
CA ASN A 89 15.81 -8.59 15.23
C ASN A 89 15.56 -8.00 16.63
N HIS A 90 14.59 -8.55 17.36
CA HIS A 90 14.32 -8.31 18.78
C HIS A 90 14.67 -9.57 19.57
#